data_AF-A0A968VPK8-F1
#
_entry.id   AF-A0A968VPK8-F1
#
_cell.length_a   1.000
_cell.length_b   1.000
_cell.length_c   1.000
_cell.angle_alpha   90.00
_cell.angle_beta   90.00
_cell.angle_gamma   90.00
#
_symmetry.space_group_name_H-M   'P 1'
#
loop_
_entity.id
_entity.type
_entity.pdbx_description
1 polymer ?
#
loop_
_entity_poly.entity_id
_entity_poly.type
_entity_poly.pdbx_seq_one_letter_code
_entity_poly.pdbx_strand_id
1 'polypeptide(L)'
;MPQNIDKQLVKEELVLAIQRFIERQFIVAQVIKDLGLHLDDMEQFGAIAWGWSPERNLHTFQQWAIESNDADTQVYFYISRRSSKRTIQQRGTWIDVYNQTWEYFLHGRGCDITNTETGEPIDWDCADINAFDAMFFVEHLQWQLQQVELTEHLSRTKGWLFTRNEFSIYKLIDELKEDGVLIQQGEKLKVNK
;
A
#
# COMPACT_ATOMS: atom_id res chain seq x y z
N MET A 1 28.19 19.24 17.25
CA MET A 1 27.00 20.08 16.95
C MET A 1 26.49 19.97 15.52
N PRO A 2 27.29 19.95 14.43
CA PRO A 2 26.74 19.93 13.06
C PRO A 2 26.02 18.61 12.67
N GLN A 3 26.43 17.47 13.22
CA GLN A 3 25.79 16.17 12.93
C GLN A 3 24.31 16.09 13.38
N ASN A 4 23.90 16.85 14.39
CA ASN A 4 22.54 16.76 14.94
C ASN A 4 21.54 17.58 14.10
N ILE A 5 21.98 18.72 13.56
CA ILE A 5 21.16 19.56 12.67
C ILE A 5 20.91 18.83 11.35
N ASP A 6 21.93 18.17 10.80
CA ASP A 6 21.82 17.43 9.54
C ASP A 6 20.79 16.29 9.63
N LYS A 7 20.79 15.56 10.75
CA LYS A 7 19.81 14.49 11.00
C LYS A 7 18.38 15.00 11.13
N GLN A 8 18.19 16.15 11.79
CA GLN A 8 16.86 16.75 11.93
C GLN A 8 16.27 17.15 10.58
N LEU A 9 17.08 17.74 9.69
CA LEU A 9 16.66 18.08 8.34
C LEU A 9 16.31 16.83 7.51
N VAL A 10 17.04 15.73 7.68
CA VAL A 10 16.69 14.45 7.05
C VAL A 10 15.35 13.93 7.55
N LYS A 11 15.05 14.04 8.85
CA LYS A 11 13.74 13.67 9.41
C LYS A 11 12.62 14.52 8.81
N GLU A 12 12.82 15.82 8.65
CA GLU A 12 11.85 16.74 8.03
C GLU A 12 11.55 16.35 6.57
N GLU A 13 12.59 16.08 5.77
CA GLU A 13 12.42 15.56 4.40
C GLU A 13 11.69 14.22 4.39
N LEU A 14 11.99 13.34 5.34
CA LEU A 14 11.34 12.04 5.44
C LEU A 14 9.85 12.14 5.77
N VAL A 15 9.45 13.09 6.64
CA VAL A 15 8.04 13.35 6.94
C VAL A 15 7.30 13.82 5.68
N LEU A 16 7.91 14.68 4.87
CA LEU A 16 7.32 15.11 3.59
C LEU A 16 7.17 13.93 2.62
N ALA A 17 8.17 13.05 2.55
CA ALA A 17 8.09 11.84 1.73
C ALA A 17 6.96 10.89 2.19
N ILE A 18 6.77 10.74 3.50
CA ILE A 18 5.68 9.94 4.09
C ILE A 18 4.32 10.57 3.78
N GLN A 19 4.18 11.89 3.92
CA GLN A 19 2.95 12.60 3.59
C GLN A 19 2.59 12.39 2.12
N ARG A 20 3.57 12.53 1.22
CA ARG A 20 3.39 12.23 -0.20
C ARG A 20 2.93 10.78 -0.39
N PHE A 21 3.59 9.80 0.24
CA PHE A 21 3.19 8.39 0.10
C PHE A 21 1.74 8.16 0.52
N ILE A 22 1.32 8.72 1.66
CA ILE A 22 -0.08 8.68 2.13
C ILE A 22 -1.03 9.33 1.11
N GLU A 23 -0.69 10.48 0.55
CA GLU A 23 -1.48 11.12 -0.51
C GLU A 23 -1.61 10.26 -1.76
N ARG A 24 -0.58 9.47 -2.10
CA ARG A 24 -0.63 8.56 -3.25
C ARG A 24 -1.51 7.34 -3.01
N GLN A 25 -1.73 6.92 -1.77
CA GLN A 25 -2.64 5.80 -1.47
C GLN A 25 -4.09 6.06 -1.91
N PHE A 26 -4.52 7.32 -2.00
CA PHE A 26 -5.84 7.67 -2.56
C PHE A 26 -6.06 7.14 -3.98
N ILE A 27 -4.98 6.98 -4.76
CA ILE A 27 -5.06 6.40 -6.10
C ILE A 27 -5.42 4.92 -6.00
N VAL A 28 -4.76 4.18 -5.11
CA VAL A 28 -5.08 2.76 -4.88
C VAL A 28 -6.55 2.61 -4.48
N ALA A 29 -7.04 3.42 -3.55
CA ALA A 29 -8.45 3.34 -3.17
C ALA A 29 -9.40 3.65 -4.33
N GLN A 30 -9.03 4.58 -5.20
CA GLN A 30 -9.81 4.87 -6.40
C GLN A 30 -9.79 3.67 -7.36
N VAL A 31 -8.65 3.00 -7.56
CA VAL A 31 -8.56 1.74 -8.34
C VAL A 31 -9.49 0.68 -7.75
N ILE A 32 -9.39 0.43 -6.44
CA ILE A 32 -10.22 -0.55 -5.73
C ILE A 32 -11.71 -0.23 -5.93
N LYS A 33 -12.10 1.04 -5.75
CA LYS A 33 -13.47 1.50 -5.94
C LYS A 33 -13.96 1.33 -7.38
N ASP A 34 -13.14 1.64 -8.37
CA ASP A 34 -13.50 1.56 -9.81
C ASP A 34 -13.59 0.11 -10.30
N LEU A 35 -12.80 -0.79 -9.70
CA LEU A 35 -12.98 -2.25 -9.83
C LEU A 35 -14.25 -2.74 -9.10
N GLY A 36 -14.92 -1.85 -8.35
CA GLY A 36 -16.13 -2.13 -7.58
C GLY A 36 -15.87 -2.85 -6.25
N LEU A 37 -14.63 -2.87 -5.77
CA LEU A 37 -14.24 -3.46 -4.50
C LEU A 37 -14.45 -2.45 -3.35
N HIS A 38 -14.43 -2.93 -2.10
CA HIS A 38 -14.45 -2.08 -0.90
C HIS A 38 -13.15 -2.30 -0.12
N LEU A 39 -12.59 -1.21 0.44
CA LEU A 39 -11.32 -1.25 1.18
C LEU A 39 -11.42 -2.15 2.42
N ASP A 40 -12.49 -2.04 3.19
CA ASP A 40 -12.71 -2.87 4.39
C ASP A 40 -12.76 -4.36 4.02
N ASP A 41 -13.43 -4.71 2.92
CA ASP A 41 -13.49 -6.10 2.49
C ASP A 41 -12.13 -6.60 1.94
N MET A 42 -11.33 -5.71 1.34
CA MET A 42 -9.97 -6.04 0.90
C MET A 42 -9.06 -6.32 2.10
N GLU A 43 -9.10 -5.47 3.13
CA GLU A 43 -8.31 -5.67 4.34
C GLU A 43 -8.72 -6.96 5.08
N GLN A 44 -10.02 -7.22 5.21
CA GLN A 44 -10.52 -8.34 5.99
C GLN A 44 -10.35 -9.69 5.28
N PHE A 45 -10.59 -9.76 3.97
CA PHE A 45 -10.70 -11.04 3.23
C PHE A 45 -9.63 -11.22 2.16
N GLY A 46 -8.97 -10.14 1.77
CA GLY A 46 -7.87 -10.16 0.83
C GLY A 46 -8.21 -10.51 -0.61
N ALA A 47 -7.22 -10.34 -1.49
CA ALA A 47 -7.33 -10.55 -2.93
C ALA A 47 -7.77 -11.95 -3.33
N ILE A 48 -7.56 -12.96 -2.48
CA ILE A 48 -8.04 -14.33 -2.72
C ILE A 48 -9.57 -14.36 -2.81
N ALA A 49 -10.27 -13.50 -2.07
CA ALA A 49 -11.72 -13.40 -2.12
C ALA A 49 -12.24 -12.70 -3.41
N TRP A 50 -11.35 -12.05 -4.19
CA TRP A 50 -11.73 -11.19 -5.33
C TRP A 50 -11.18 -11.64 -6.68
N GLY A 51 -9.91 -12.05 -6.72
CA GLY A 51 -9.20 -12.44 -7.94
C GLY A 51 -9.15 -13.94 -8.21
N TRP A 52 -9.72 -14.76 -7.33
CA TRP A 52 -9.77 -16.20 -7.55
C TRP A 52 -10.83 -16.52 -8.60
N SER A 53 -10.38 -16.84 -9.82
CA SER A 53 -11.26 -17.40 -10.85
C SER A 53 -11.80 -18.73 -10.35
N PRO A 54 -13.11 -18.84 -10.15
CA PRO A 54 -13.70 -20.01 -9.53
C PRO A 54 -13.73 -21.26 -10.43
N GLU A 55 -13.25 -21.15 -11.66
CA GLU A 55 -13.18 -22.26 -12.62
C GLU A 55 -12.38 -23.45 -12.10
N ARG A 56 -11.57 -23.29 -11.04
CA ARG A 56 -10.79 -24.40 -10.48
C ARG A 56 -11.45 -25.20 -9.35
N ASN A 57 -12.49 -24.72 -8.63
CA ASN A 57 -13.16 -25.52 -7.57
C ASN A 57 -14.39 -24.86 -6.90
N LEU A 58 -15.21 -24.07 -7.61
CA LEU A 58 -16.39 -23.41 -7.02
C LEU A 58 -17.31 -24.39 -6.27
N HIS A 59 -17.53 -25.58 -6.83
CA HIS A 59 -18.36 -26.63 -6.22
C HIS A 59 -17.77 -27.14 -4.91
N THR A 60 -16.47 -27.41 -4.88
CA THR A 60 -15.74 -27.97 -3.74
C THR A 60 -15.65 -26.96 -2.60
N PHE A 61 -15.43 -25.68 -2.92
CA PHE A 61 -15.40 -24.60 -1.94
C PHE A 61 -16.80 -24.26 -1.41
N GLN A 62 -17.82 -24.27 -2.28
CA GLN A 62 -19.21 -24.08 -1.88
C GLN A 62 -19.70 -25.20 -0.96
N GLN A 63 -19.36 -26.45 -1.27
CA GLN A 63 -19.70 -27.60 -0.46
C GLN A 63 -18.97 -27.56 0.89
N TRP A 64 -17.66 -27.26 0.89
CA TRP A 64 -16.90 -27.06 2.13
C TRP A 64 -17.48 -25.93 2.99
N ALA A 65 -17.89 -24.81 2.39
CA ALA A 65 -18.45 -23.70 3.14
C ALA A 65 -19.77 -24.07 3.81
N ILE A 66 -20.67 -24.73 3.06
CA ILE A 66 -21.94 -25.27 3.59
C ILE A 66 -21.68 -26.26 4.75
N GLU A 67 -20.65 -27.10 4.64
CA GLU A 67 -20.31 -28.14 5.62
C GLU A 67 -19.57 -27.60 6.86
N SER A 68 -18.79 -26.52 6.74
CA SER A 68 -17.89 -26.05 7.81
C SER A 68 -18.60 -25.52 9.06
N ASN A 69 -19.85 -25.06 8.95
CA ASN A 69 -20.59 -24.31 9.98
C ASN A 69 -19.79 -23.17 10.66
N ASP A 70 -18.69 -22.76 10.04
CA ASP A 70 -17.74 -21.76 10.52
C ASP A 70 -18.11 -20.40 9.92
N ALA A 71 -18.24 -19.39 10.79
CA ALA A 71 -18.73 -18.08 10.40
C ALA A 71 -17.79 -17.40 9.38
N ASP A 72 -16.47 -17.53 9.58
CA ASP A 72 -15.47 -16.94 8.69
C ASP A 72 -15.56 -17.58 7.30
N THR A 73 -15.67 -18.91 7.25
CA THR A 73 -15.83 -19.66 6.00
C THR A 73 -17.09 -19.25 5.23
N GLN A 74 -18.22 -19.03 5.91
CA GLN A 74 -19.45 -18.57 5.27
C GLN A 74 -19.31 -17.15 4.69
N VAL A 75 -18.61 -16.25 5.39
CA VAL A 75 -18.34 -14.90 4.89
C VAL A 75 -17.41 -14.95 3.67
N TYR A 76 -16.32 -15.74 3.71
CA TYR A 76 -15.45 -15.96 2.55
C TYR A 76 -16.22 -16.46 1.32
N PHE A 77 -17.16 -17.38 1.50
CA PHE A 77 -18.00 -17.87 0.42
C PHE A 77 -18.90 -16.77 -0.16
N TYR A 78 -19.60 -16.01 0.68
CA TYR A 78 -20.48 -14.93 0.22
C TYR A 78 -19.72 -13.88 -0.60
N ILE A 79 -18.52 -13.54 -0.14
CA ILE A 79 -17.65 -12.57 -0.80
C ILE A 79 -17.15 -13.11 -2.12
N SER A 80 -16.59 -14.32 -2.14
CA SER A 80 -16.14 -14.97 -3.37
C SER A 80 -17.26 -15.05 -4.42
N ARG A 81 -18.51 -15.29 -3.98
CA ARG A 81 -19.69 -15.29 -4.85
C ARG A 81 -20.08 -13.90 -5.35
N ARG A 82 -19.85 -12.84 -4.58
CA ARG A 82 -20.04 -11.44 -5.00
C ARG A 82 -19.01 -11.06 -6.06
N SER A 83 -17.77 -11.47 -5.85
CA SER A 83 -16.63 -11.23 -6.75
C SER A 83 -16.74 -11.97 -8.07
N SER A 84 -17.16 -13.24 -8.04
CA SER A 84 -17.27 -14.07 -9.25
C SER A 84 -18.27 -13.52 -10.26
N LYS A 85 -19.28 -12.75 -9.81
CA LYS A 85 -20.22 -12.06 -10.70
C LYS A 85 -19.60 -10.88 -11.44
N ARG A 86 -18.47 -10.36 -10.97
CA ARG A 86 -17.84 -9.13 -11.48
C ARG A 86 -16.67 -9.40 -12.43
N THR A 87 -16.21 -10.65 -12.53
CA THR A 87 -15.11 -11.06 -13.42
C THR A 87 -13.87 -10.16 -13.27
N ILE A 88 -13.56 -9.78 -12.02
CA ILE A 88 -12.42 -8.90 -11.74
C ILE A 88 -11.14 -9.72 -11.96
N GLN A 89 -10.30 -9.25 -12.86
CA GLN A 89 -8.99 -9.87 -13.07
C GLN A 89 -8.06 -9.46 -11.93
N GLN A 90 -7.25 -10.41 -11.45
CA GLN A 90 -6.26 -10.14 -10.41
C GLN A 90 -5.21 -9.11 -10.85
N ARG A 91 -4.92 -9.06 -12.15
CA ARG A 91 -4.05 -8.06 -12.78
C ARG A 91 -4.80 -7.40 -13.92
N GLY A 92 -4.49 -6.13 -14.16
CA GLY A 92 -5.04 -5.42 -15.31
C GLY A 92 -4.49 -4.01 -15.41
N THR A 93 -5.15 -3.21 -16.23
CA THR A 93 -4.81 -1.81 -16.45
C THR A 93 -5.97 -0.93 -16.01
N TRP A 94 -5.67 0.18 -15.36
CA TRP A 94 -6.61 1.20 -14.95
C TRP A 94 -6.12 2.57 -15.45
N ILE A 95 -7.06 3.43 -15.86
CA ILE A 95 -6.76 4.77 -16.34
C ILE A 95 -7.37 5.76 -15.36
N ASP A 96 -6.55 6.66 -14.83
CA ASP A 96 -7.01 7.66 -13.86
C ASP A 96 -7.75 8.83 -14.52
N VAL A 97 -8.30 9.74 -13.70
CA VAL A 97 -9.02 10.92 -14.16
C VAL A 97 -8.15 11.93 -14.93
N TYR A 98 -6.83 11.77 -14.87
CA TYR A 98 -5.84 12.57 -15.59
C TYR A 98 -5.30 11.83 -16.82
N ASN A 99 -5.92 10.72 -17.22
CA ASN A 99 -5.53 9.88 -18.34
C ASN A 99 -4.14 9.23 -18.19
N GLN A 100 -3.65 9.07 -16.97
CA GLN A 100 -2.45 8.27 -16.69
C GLN A 100 -2.82 6.80 -16.62
N THR A 101 -1.97 5.96 -17.18
CA THR A 101 -2.19 4.51 -17.23
C THR A 101 -1.43 3.83 -16.11
N TRP A 102 -2.12 3.00 -15.35
CA TRP A 102 -1.60 2.24 -14.22
C TRP A 102 -1.80 0.75 -14.46
N GLU A 103 -0.77 -0.04 -14.20
CA GLU A 103 -0.94 -1.48 -14.01
C GLU A 103 -1.33 -1.73 -12.55
N TYR A 104 -2.28 -2.61 -12.32
CA TYR A 104 -2.67 -3.01 -10.97
C TYR A 104 -2.48 -4.52 -10.75
N PHE A 105 -2.20 -4.89 -9.49
CA PHE A 105 -2.15 -6.25 -9.01
C PHE A 105 -2.81 -6.38 -7.64
N LEU A 106 -3.93 -7.12 -7.60
CA LEU A 106 -4.60 -7.47 -6.36
C LEU A 106 -3.83 -8.62 -5.68
N HIS A 107 -3.34 -8.37 -4.47
CA HIS A 107 -2.55 -9.34 -3.69
C HIS A 107 -3.00 -9.35 -2.23
N GLY A 108 -2.56 -10.35 -1.46
CA GLY A 108 -2.70 -10.38 0.00
C GLY A 108 -4.01 -9.78 0.52
N ARG A 109 -3.92 -8.67 1.26
CA ARG A 109 -5.03 -7.83 1.76
C ARG A 109 -5.17 -6.50 1.01
N GLY A 110 -4.52 -6.39 -0.14
CA GLY A 110 -4.12 -5.12 -0.72
C GLY A 110 -4.14 -5.06 -2.23
N CYS A 111 -3.56 -3.98 -2.74
CA CYS A 111 -3.43 -3.70 -4.15
C CYS A 111 -2.13 -2.94 -4.37
N ASP A 112 -1.30 -3.48 -5.25
CA ASP A 112 -0.13 -2.80 -5.80
C ASP A 112 -0.51 -2.16 -7.13
N ILE A 113 -0.15 -0.90 -7.33
CA ILE A 113 -0.31 -0.21 -8.61
C ILE A 113 1.02 0.39 -9.05
N THR A 114 1.31 0.31 -10.35
CA THR A 114 2.49 0.92 -10.95
C THR A 114 2.07 1.85 -12.09
N ASN A 115 2.49 3.11 -12.04
CA ASN A 115 2.29 4.03 -13.15
C ASN A 115 3.14 3.58 -14.35
N THR A 116 2.53 3.37 -15.50
CA THR A 116 3.23 2.83 -16.68
C THR A 116 4.20 3.80 -17.33
N GLU A 117 4.04 5.12 -17.09
CA GLU A 117 4.90 6.15 -17.66
C GLU A 117 6.04 6.51 -16.71
N THR A 118 5.75 6.71 -15.42
CA THR A 118 6.74 7.17 -14.43
C THR A 118 7.40 6.02 -13.66
N GLY A 119 6.85 4.82 -13.76
CA GLY A 119 7.26 3.66 -12.97
C GLY A 119 6.95 3.79 -11.47
N GLU A 120 6.12 4.74 -11.05
CA GLU A 120 5.76 4.97 -9.64
C GLU A 120 5.04 3.75 -9.07
N PRO A 121 5.64 3.02 -8.10
CA PRO A 121 4.98 1.91 -7.43
C PRO A 121 4.23 2.42 -6.20
N ILE A 122 3.00 1.97 -5.98
CA ILE A 122 2.24 2.26 -4.76
C ILE A 122 1.62 0.95 -4.29
N ASP A 123 2.18 0.41 -3.21
CA ASP A 123 1.61 -0.74 -2.51
C ASP A 123 0.83 -0.30 -1.27
N TRP A 124 -0.28 -1.00 -1.01
CA TRP A 124 -1.27 -0.68 -0.01
C TRP A 124 -1.99 -1.95 0.43
N ASP A 125 -2.15 -2.10 1.74
CA ASP A 125 -2.81 -3.27 2.35
C ASP A 125 -3.57 -2.94 3.66
N CYS A 126 -4.02 -1.68 3.85
CA CYS A 126 -4.69 -1.25 5.07
C CYS A 126 -5.91 -0.37 4.79
N ALA A 127 -7.10 -0.72 5.30
CA ALA A 127 -8.34 -0.01 4.99
C ALA A 127 -8.31 1.50 5.30
N ASP A 128 -7.53 1.90 6.31
CA ASP A 128 -7.28 3.31 6.60
C ASP A 128 -6.27 3.91 5.62
N ILE A 129 -6.76 4.72 4.68
CA ILE A 129 -5.95 5.39 3.66
C ILE A 129 -4.89 6.36 4.21
N ASN A 130 -4.97 6.70 5.50
CA ASN A 130 -3.97 7.55 6.16
C ASN A 130 -2.91 6.72 6.89
N ALA A 131 -3.05 5.39 6.89
CA ALA A 131 -2.12 4.45 7.49
C ALA A 131 -1.26 3.78 6.42
N PHE A 132 -0.06 3.37 6.79
CA PHE A 132 0.88 2.79 5.83
C PHE A 132 1.76 1.73 6.45
N ASP A 133 2.23 0.81 5.59
CA ASP A 133 3.27 -0.13 5.93
C ASP A 133 4.66 0.50 5.72
N ALA A 134 5.55 0.36 6.70
CA ALA A 134 6.89 0.94 6.63
C ALA A 134 7.70 0.37 5.46
N MET A 135 7.53 -0.92 5.14
CA MET A 135 8.23 -1.58 4.03
C MET A 135 7.78 -1.01 2.68
N PHE A 136 6.47 -0.90 2.45
CA PHE A 136 5.92 -0.32 1.22
C PHE A 136 6.29 1.16 1.05
N PHE A 137 6.35 1.90 2.16
CA PHE A 137 6.87 3.26 2.13
C PHE A 137 8.34 3.30 1.70
N VAL A 138 9.18 2.39 2.19
CA VAL A 138 10.61 2.35 1.82
C VAL A 138 10.79 2.04 0.34
N GLU A 139 9.99 1.15 -0.24
CA GLU A 139 9.99 0.88 -1.67
C GLU A 139 9.57 2.12 -2.49
N HIS A 140 8.50 2.80 -2.08
CA HIS A 140 8.09 4.05 -2.72
C HIS A 140 9.16 5.14 -2.59
N LEU A 141 9.79 5.27 -1.41
CA LEU A 141 10.88 6.21 -1.17
C LEU A 141 12.08 5.94 -2.09
N GLN A 142 12.44 4.68 -2.33
CA GLN A 142 13.49 4.33 -3.28
C GLN A 142 13.17 4.84 -4.69
N TRP A 143 11.92 4.72 -5.14
CA TRP A 143 11.48 5.32 -6.38
C TRP A 143 11.58 6.86 -6.34
N GLN A 144 11.12 7.51 -5.26
CA GLN A 144 11.20 8.98 -5.12
C GLN A 144 12.64 9.50 -5.25
N LEU A 145 13.61 8.80 -4.65
CA LEU A 145 15.03 9.17 -4.68
C LEU A 145 15.69 9.00 -6.06
N GLN A 146 15.01 8.35 -7.01
CA GLN A 146 15.46 8.20 -8.39
C GLN A 146 14.86 9.28 -9.32
N GLN A 147 13.73 9.88 -8.92
CA GLN A 147 13.10 10.95 -9.70
C GLN A 147 13.84 12.27 -9.52
N VAL A 148 14.20 12.93 -10.62
CA VAL A 148 14.99 14.18 -10.59
C VAL A 148 14.23 15.28 -9.86
N GLU A 149 12.93 15.40 -10.13
CA GLU A 149 12.04 16.43 -9.60
C GLU A 149 11.79 16.26 -8.09
N LEU A 150 11.77 15.02 -7.59
CA LEU A 150 11.56 14.75 -6.17
C LEU A 150 12.87 14.76 -5.37
N THR A 151 13.97 14.38 -6.02
CA THR A 151 15.30 14.34 -5.39
C THR A 151 15.74 15.71 -4.88
N GLU A 152 15.31 16.81 -5.50
CA GLU A 152 15.64 18.17 -5.02
C GLU A 152 15.17 18.38 -3.56
N HIS A 153 13.98 17.88 -3.24
CA HIS A 153 13.40 17.95 -1.89
C HIS A 153 13.87 16.83 -0.95
N LEU A 154 14.56 15.81 -1.47
CA LEU A 154 15.08 14.67 -0.72
C LEU A 154 16.61 14.59 -0.74
N SER A 155 17.28 15.70 -1.05
CA SER A 155 18.72 15.72 -1.30
C SER A 155 19.54 15.31 -0.07
N ARG A 156 19.12 15.72 1.13
CA ARG A 156 19.79 15.33 2.38
C ARG A 156 19.50 13.88 2.71
N THR A 157 18.25 13.46 2.55
CA THR A 157 17.83 12.06 2.73
C THR A 157 18.65 11.14 1.81
N LYS A 158 18.79 11.51 0.53
CA LYS A 158 19.60 10.79 -0.45
C LYS A 158 21.07 10.70 -0.03
N GLY A 159 21.69 11.82 0.34
CA GLY A 159 23.08 11.85 0.79
C GLY A 159 23.31 11.06 2.08
N TRP A 160 22.34 11.12 2.99
CA TRP A 160 22.39 10.41 4.26
C TRP A 160 22.29 8.89 4.10
N LEU A 161 21.44 8.42 3.18
CA LEU A 161 21.31 7.01 2.81
C LEU A 161 22.51 6.51 2.03
N PHE A 162 23.11 7.32 1.15
CA PHE A 162 24.30 6.94 0.38
C PHE A 162 25.51 6.58 1.27
N THR A 163 25.59 7.19 2.45
CA THR A 163 26.68 6.97 3.42
C THR A 163 26.38 5.88 4.44
N ARG A 164 25.23 5.22 4.32
CA ARG A 164 24.69 4.26 5.31
C ARG A 164 24.06 3.05 4.62
N ASN A 165 23.61 2.07 5.40
CA ASN A 165 22.86 0.93 4.89
C ASN A 165 21.36 1.24 4.82
N GLU A 166 20.62 0.42 4.06
CA GLU A 166 19.16 0.52 3.93
C GLU A 166 18.44 0.46 5.28
N PHE A 167 18.94 -0.30 6.27
CA PHE A 167 18.35 -0.39 7.61
C PHE A 167 18.31 0.95 8.36
N SER A 168 19.11 1.91 7.92
CA SER A 168 19.17 3.23 8.53
C SER A 168 17.87 4.02 8.33
N ILE A 169 17.08 3.71 7.30
CA ILE A 169 15.76 4.33 7.10
C ILE A 169 14.75 3.88 8.16
N TYR A 170 14.72 2.58 8.49
CA TYR A 170 13.82 2.04 9.51
C TYR A 170 14.13 2.62 10.89
N LYS A 171 15.42 2.84 11.18
CA LYS A 171 15.83 3.55 12.39
C LYS A 171 15.29 4.99 12.43
N LEU A 172 15.30 5.72 11.32
CA LEU A 172 14.71 7.05 11.28
C LEU A 172 13.19 7.02 11.48
N ILE A 173 12.50 6.02 10.93
CA ILE A 173 11.07 5.81 11.15
C ILE A 173 10.78 5.53 12.63
N ASP A 174 11.57 4.67 13.29
CA ASP A 174 11.45 4.41 14.73
C ASP A 174 11.69 5.67 15.56
N GLU A 175 12.68 6.48 15.21
CA GLU A 175 12.89 7.76 15.88
C GLU A 175 11.74 8.74 15.65
N LEU A 176 11.11 8.77 14.47
CA LEU A 176 9.91 9.59 14.24
C LEU A 176 8.72 9.12 15.10
N LYS A 177 8.65 7.83 15.44
CA LYS A 177 7.67 7.30 16.41
C LYS A 177 8.00 7.76 17.84
N GLU A 178 9.27 7.71 18.23
CA GLU A 178 9.75 8.20 19.53
C GLU A 178 9.50 9.71 19.71
N ASP A 179 9.69 10.48 18.64
CA ASP A 179 9.44 11.93 18.60
C ASP A 179 7.93 12.27 18.59
N GLY A 180 7.05 11.27 18.50
CA GLY A 180 5.60 11.44 18.46
C GLY A 180 5.07 11.99 17.13
N VAL A 181 5.89 12.01 16.07
CA VAL A 181 5.48 12.41 14.72
C VAL A 181 4.69 11.31 14.05
N LEU A 182 5.03 10.05 14.32
CA LEU A 182 4.29 8.87 13.85
C LEU A 182 3.64 8.14 15.02
N ILE A 183 2.43 7.60 14.80
CA ILE A 183 1.73 6.72 15.73
C ILE A 183 1.58 5.31 15.14
N GLN A 184 1.67 4.29 15.98
CA GLN A 184 1.44 2.90 15.61
C GLN A 184 -0.05 2.55 15.73
N GLN A 185 -0.65 2.00 14.68
CA GLN A 185 -2.01 1.47 14.66
C GLN A 185 -1.97 0.03 14.15
N GLY A 186 -1.97 -0.94 15.08
CA GLY A 186 -1.73 -2.34 14.74
C GLY A 186 -0.34 -2.52 14.14
N GLU A 187 -0.25 -3.11 12.95
CA GLU A 187 1.00 -3.27 12.19
C GLU A 187 1.36 -2.05 11.33
N LYS A 188 0.49 -1.04 11.28
CA LYS A 188 0.61 0.12 10.38
C LYS A 188 1.01 1.40 11.12
N LEU A 189 1.50 2.38 10.38
CA LEU A 189 1.94 3.69 10.87
C LEU A 189 1.05 4.80 10.34
N LYS A 190 0.89 5.88 11.10
CA LYS A 190 0.17 7.10 10.70
C LYS A 190 0.92 8.34 11.15
N VAL A 191 0.75 9.44 10.42
CA VAL A 191 1.21 10.77 10.88
C VAL A 191 0.30 11.26 12.01
N ASN A 192 0.91 11.64 13.13
CA ASN A 192 0.21 12.25 14.26
C ASN A 192 -0.23 13.67 13.88
N LYS A 193 -1.54 13.94 13.93
CA LYS A 193 -2.13 15.24 13.57
C LYS A 193 -2.41 16.08 14.81
#